data_AF-A0A792HRU2-F1
#
_entry.id   AF-A0A792HRU2-F1
#
_cell.length_a   1.000
_cell.length_b   1.000
_cell.length_c   1.000
_cell.angle_alpha   90.00
_cell.angle_beta   90.00
_cell.angle_gamma   90.00
#
_symmetry.space_group_name_H-M   'P 1'
#
loop_
_entity.id
_entity.type
_entity.pdbx_description
1 polymer ?
#
loop_
_entity_poly.entity_id
_entity_poly.type
_entity_poly.pdbx_seq_one_letter_code
_entity_poly.pdbx_strand_id
1 'polypeptide(L)'
;METVLHALKAMGKANSVELAARLDISREEVLNELWELKKNGVVDKTGHTWFLAVEGESGVTEGQALQPEAPDVVTEEVAPKVSADMMIEFIAQEGAKTCEEIAGKFGVTTRKVASTLAVVTATGRLVRVSIKGKFRYKVPDVENGDLSASSSQDENITHEAENSASGDELNRFPLMSEGTAKACTDEFIRDVPSFTEKYAGAVTLPPLRAASRELRRAKKQVQKWERVCAALRELNKHRELVMQITDSSSSIASGK
;
A
#
# COMPACT_ATOMS: atom_id res chain seq x y z
N MET A 1 16.60 9.99 41.06
CA MET A 1 16.22 9.25 39.84
C MET A 1 16.43 10.20 38.68
N GLU A 2 17.29 9.87 37.72
CA GLU A 2 17.39 10.66 36.48
C GLU A 2 16.15 10.36 35.64
N THR A 3 15.43 11.40 35.20
CA THR A 3 14.31 11.26 34.25
C THR A 3 14.80 11.48 32.82
N VAL A 4 14.05 11.01 31.82
CA VAL A 4 14.41 11.21 30.40
C VAL A 4 14.55 12.70 30.06
N LEU A 5 13.74 13.55 30.69
CA LEU A 5 13.83 15.01 30.57
C LEU A 5 15.16 15.56 31.12
N HIS A 6 15.64 15.07 32.27
CA HIS A 6 16.93 15.49 32.85
C HIS A 6 18.12 15.03 32.00
N ALA A 7 18.10 13.79 31.52
CA ALA A 7 19.11 13.27 30.61
C ALA A 7 19.14 14.05 29.28
N LEU A 8 17.97 14.36 28.72
CA LEU A 8 17.85 15.16 27.50
C LEU A 8 18.33 16.60 27.73
N LYS A 9 18.02 17.23 28.87
CA LYS A 9 18.52 18.57 29.23
C LYS A 9 20.05 18.58 29.39
N ALA A 10 20.64 17.53 29.94
CA ALA A 10 22.09 17.38 30.06
C ALA A 10 22.80 17.18 28.71
N MET A 11 22.12 16.59 27.71
CA MET A 11 22.66 16.37 26.36
C MET A 11 22.30 17.48 25.36
N GLY A 12 21.25 18.27 25.63
CA GLY A 12 20.68 19.30 24.75
C GLY A 12 19.92 18.74 23.55
N LYS A 13 20.56 17.83 22.80
CA LYS A 13 19.99 17.11 21.65
C LYS A 13 20.40 15.64 21.74
N ALA A 14 19.45 14.71 21.77
CA ALA A 14 19.74 13.29 21.92
C ALA A 14 18.79 12.38 21.13
N ASN A 15 19.25 11.19 20.80
CA ASN A 15 18.43 10.12 20.24
C ASN A 15 17.85 9.24 21.36
N SER A 16 16.68 8.65 21.10
CA SER A 16 16.08 7.57 21.91
C SER A 16 17.05 6.46 22.35
N VAL A 17 18.03 6.12 21.49
CA VAL A 17 19.03 5.07 21.76
C VAL A 17 20.09 5.55 22.77
N GLU A 18 20.50 6.81 22.68
CA GLU A 18 21.52 7.41 23.55
C GLU A 18 20.95 7.67 24.95
N LEU A 19 19.70 8.11 25.03
CA LEU A 19 18.97 8.28 26.28
C LEU A 19 18.73 6.95 27.00
N ALA A 20 18.35 5.89 26.26
CA ALA A 20 18.22 4.53 26.79
C ALA A 20 19.54 4.01 27.36
N ALA A 21 20.65 4.15 26.61
CA ALA A 21 21.98 3.73 27.05
C ALA A 21 22.50 4.52 28.27
N ARG A 22 22.08 5.77 28.46
CA ARG A 22 22.46 6.60 29.61
C ARG A 22 21.67 6.24 30.88
N LEU A 23 20.39 5.96 30.74
CA LEU A 23 19.49 5.71 31.88
C LEU A 23 19.45 4.23 32.30
N ASP A 24 19.99 3.34 31.47
CA ASP A 24 19.85 1.87 31.57
C ASP A 24 18.37 1.43 31.56
N ILE A 25 17.57 2.15 30.76
CA ILE A 25 16.12 1.97 30.60
C ILE A 25 15.83 1.44 29.18
N SER A 26 14.74 0.69 29.02
CA SER A 26 14.33 0.20 27.69
C SER A 26 14.08 1.36 26.71
N ARG A 27 14.47 1.18 25.44
CA ARG A 27 14.26 2.19 24.38
C ARG A 27 12.78 2.53 24.19
N GLU A 28 11.89 1.59 24.44
CA GLU A 28 10.44 1.76 24.28
C GLU A 28 9.86 2.66 25.37
N GLU A 29 10.29 2.49 26.61
CA GLU A 29 9.91 3.31 27.76
C GLU A 29 10.46 4.75 27.62
N VAL A 30 11.72 4.89 27.20
CA VAL A 30 12.29 6.20 26.83
C VAL A 30 11.51 6.88 25.70
N LEU A 31 11.07 6.12 24.68
CA LEU A 31 10.24 6.67 23.61
C LEU A 31 8.83 7.05 24.11
N ASN A 32 8.25 6.29 25.04
CA ASN A 32 6.95 6.61 25.63
C ASN A 32 7.02 7.92 26.42
N GLU A 33 8.01 8.06 27.32
CA GLU A 33 8.25 9.32 28.05
C GLU A 33 8.50 10.51 27.10
N LEU A 34 9.30 10.34 26.04
CA LEU A 34 9.53 11.42 25.06
C LEU A 34 8.26 11.84 24.31
N TRP A 35 7.35 10.90 24.02
CA TRP A 35 6.06 11.23 23.42
C TRP A 35 5.11 11.93 24.40
N GLU A 36 5.12 11.56 25.68
CA GLU A 36 4.39 12.28 26.73
C GLU A 36 4.94 13.70 26.94
N LEU A 37 6.27 13.85 27.05
CA LEU A 37 6.94 15.15 27.15
C LEU A 37 6.68 16.05 25.93
N LYS A 38 6.60 15.47 24.73
CA LYS A 38 6.20 16.18 23.52
C LYS A 38 4.72 16.58 23.52
N LYS A 39 3.82 15.70 23.99
CA LYS A 39 2.40 16.04 24.17
C LYS A 39 2.20 17.17 25.18
N ASN A 40 3.09 17.26 26.18
CA ASN A 40 3.11 18.31 27.19
C ASN A 40 3.85 19.59 26.71
N GLY A 41 4.34 19.64 25.46
CA GLY A 41 5.01 20.80 24.89
C GLY A 41 6.43 21.07 25.38
N VAL A 42 7.04 20.17 26.16
CA VAL A 42 8.37 20.38 26.78
C VAL A 42 9.51 19.92 25.87
N VAL A 43 9.24 19.01 24.93
CA VAL A 43 10.26 18.38 24.09
C VAL A 43 9.80 18.35 22.63
N ASP A 44 10.66 18.85 21.75
CA ASP A 44 10.47 18.79 20.31
C ASP A 44 11.27 17.65 19.66
N LYS A 45 10.88 17.34 18.41
CA LYS A 45 11.46 16.25 17.62
C LYS A 45 11.74 16.68 16.19
N THR A 46 12.99 16.57 15.76
CA THR A 46 13.40 16.71 14.37
C THR A 46 14.06 15.42 13.90
N GLY A 47 13.40 14.71 12.97
CA GLY A 47 13.87 13.41 12.48
C GLY A 47 13.91 12.35 13.59
N HIS A 48 15.12 11.93 13.96
CA HIS A 48 15.38 10.95 15.02
C HIS A 48 15.91 11.58 16.32
N THR A 49 16.12 12.90 16.33
CA THR A 49 16.70 13.64 17.43
C THR A 49 15.60 14.39 18.19
N TRP A 50 15.65 14.30 19.51
CA TRP A 50 14.80 15.02 20.45
C TRP A 50 15.61 16.14 21.10
N PHE A 51 14.94 17.21 21.53
CA PHE A 51 15.54 18.37 22.21
C PHE A 51 14.48 19.13 23.00
N LEU A 52 14.87 19.90 24.02
CA LEU A 52 13.91 20.74 24.75
C LEU A 52 13.26 21.76 23.80
N ALA A 53 11.94 21.90 23.89
CA ALA A 53 11.27 23.10 23.41
C ALA A 53 11.78 24.29 24.26
N VAL A 54 12.22 25.37 23.61
CA VAL A 54 12.77 26.53 24.33
C VAL A 54 11.64 27.30 24.99
N GLU A 55 11.60 27.25 26.32
CA GLU A 55 10.59 27.88 27.15
C GLU A 55 10.83 29.41 27.22
N GLY A 56 10.26 30.11 26.24
CA GLY A 56 10.15 31.57 26.23
C GLY A 56 11.27 32.33 25.52
N GLU A 57 11.13 32.50 24.20
CA GLU A 57 11.40 33.78 23.51
C GLU A 57 10.92 33.71 22.05
N SER A 58 9.75 34.29 21.77
CA SER A 58 9.33 34.66 20.41
C SER A 58 9.60 36.15 20.25
N GLY A 59 10.56 36.52 19.40
CA GLY A 59 11.01 37.92 19.35
C GLY A 59 12.32 38.20 18.61
N VAL A 60 12.54 37.55 17.46
CA VAL A 60 13.43 37.95 16.36
C VAL A 60 14.47 39.07 16.63
N THR A 61 15.75 38.68 16.71
CA THR A 61 16.81 39.40 16.00
C THR A 61 17.34 38.51 14.88
N GLU A 62 16.93 38.80 13.65
CA GLU A 62 17.37 38.08 12.46
C GLU A 62 18.79 38.49 12.04
N GLY A 63 19.51 37.52 11.48
CA GLY A 63 20.87 37.67 10.94
C GLY A 63 21.72 36.45 11.31
N GLN A 64 21.70 35.34 10.58
CA GLN A 64 21.31 35.13 9.18
C GLN A 64 21.14 33.59 8.96
N ALA A 65 20.13 33.03 8.29
CA ALA A 65 19.02 33.61 7.53
C ALA A 65 17.69 32.82 7.69
N LEU A 66 16.73 33.47 8.34
CA LEU A 66 15.30 33.58 8.03
C LEU A 66 14.48 32.30 7.74
N GLN A 67 13.89 31.75 8.81
CA GLN A 67 12.42 31.63 8.97
C GLN A 67 12.02 32.74 9.99
N PRO A 68 10.77 33.26 10.07
CA PRO A 68 9.49 32.53 10.20
C PRO A 68 8.36 33.21 9.36
N GLU A 69 7.03 33.21 9.64
CA GLU A 69 6.16 32.61 10.68
C GLU A 69 4.75 32.30 10.05
N ALA A 70 3.84 31.66 10.80
CA ALA A 70 2.44 31.45 10.44
C ALA A 70 1.50 32.65 10.74
N PRO A 71 0.20 32.53 10.44
CA PRO A 71 -0.75 32.55 11.56
C PRO A 71 -1.75 31.40 11.56
N ASP A 72 -2.19 31.03 12.76
CA ASP A 72 -3.21 30.02 13.05
C ASP A 72 -4.61 30.47 12.63
N VAL A 73 -5.15 29.89 11.54
CA VAL A 73 -6.58 29.80 11.26
C VAL A 73 -6.86 28.43 10.65
N VAL A 74 -8.06 27.92 10.93
CA VAL A 74 -8.75 26.82 10.23
C VAL A 74 -8.52 26.84 8.70
N THR A 75 -8.61 25.65 8.09
CA THR A 75 -8.61 25.36 6.63
C THR A 75 -7.24 25.24 5.94
N GLU A 76 -7.31 24.73 4.71
CA GLU A 76 -6.26 24.17 3.84
C GLU A 76 -5.05 25.07 3.50
N GLU A 77 -4.00 24.43 2.96
CA GLU A 77 -2.92 25.05 2.15
C GLU A 77 -1.92 25.98 2.91
N VAL A 78 -0.69 26.27 2.45
CA VAL A 78 0.11 25.70 1.34
C VAL A 78 1.60 25.75 1.72
N ALA A 79 2.37 24.79 1.20
CA ALA A 79 3.78 25.02 0.87
C ALA A 79 3.99 24.49 -0.55
N PRO A 80 4.56 25.26 -1.50
CA PRO A 80 4.64 24.89 -2.91
C PRO A 80 5.76 23.86 -3.19
N LYS A 81 5.70 22.73 -2.49
CA LYS A 81 6.48 21.53 -2.74
C LYS A 81 5.63 20.61 -3.60
N VAL A 82 5.67 20.83 -4.92
CA VAL A 82 4.96 20.09 -5.99
C VAL A 82 4.46 18.73 -5.50
N SER A 83 3.17 18.69 -5.13
CA SER A 83 2.56 17.53 -4.51
C SER A 83 2.31 16.44 -5.55
N ALA A 84 2.04 15.22 -5.09
CA ALA A 84 1.58 14.16 -5.99
C ALA A 84 0.31 14.57 -6.73
N ASP A 85 -0.56 15.34 -6.07
CA ASP A 85 -1.86 15.74 -6.58
C ASP A 85 -1.75 16.87 -7.62
N MET A 86 -0.83 17.83 -7.44
CA MET A 86 -0.46 18.81 -8.47
C MET A 86 0.05 18.12 -9.76
N MET A 87 0.83 17.04 -9.64
CA MET A 87 1.28 16.26 -10.82
C MET A 87 0.11 15.51 -11.49
N ILE A 88 -0.86 15.01 -10.72
CA ILE A 88 -2.06 14.33 -11.24
C ILE A 88 -2.96 15.32 -11.97
N GLU A 89 -3.24 16.47 -11.37
CA GLU A 89 -4.09 17.51 -11.96
C GLU A 89 -3.49 18.04 -13.26
N PHE A 90 -2.17 18.26 -13.31
CA PHE A 90 -1.47 18.63 -14.53
C PHE A 90 -1.62 17.59 -15.66
N ILE A 91 -1.60 16.30 -15.33
CA ILE A 91 -1.87 15.20 -16.28
C ILE A 91 -3.35 15.16 -16.67
N ALA A 92 -4.27 15.56 -15.79
CA ALA A 92 -5.68 15.69 -16.11
C ALA A 92 -5.92 16.80 -17.13
N GLN A 93 -5.32 17.97 -16.93
CA GLN A 93 -5.49 19.17 -17.76
C GLN A 93 -4.83 19.02 -19.15
N GLU A 94 -3.63 18.46 -19.24
CA GLU A 94 -2.87 18.38 -20.50
C GLU A 94 -2.86 16.99 -21.16
N GLY A 95 -3.65 16.05 -20.65
CA GLY A 95 -3.72 14.67 -21.13
C GLY A 95 -2.46 13.85 -20.83
N ALA A 96 -2.27 12.74 -21.57
CA ALA A 96 -1.20 11.80 -21.23
C ALA A 96 0.21 12.43 -21.35
N LYS A 97 1.04 12.42 -20.30
CA LYS A 97 2.39 13.06 -20.25
C LYS A 97 3.54 12.12 -19.91
N THR A 98 4.75 12.44 -20.34
CA THR A 98 5.99 11.76 -19.93
C THR A 98 6.56 12.34 -18.63
N CYS A 99 7.41 11.58 -17.93
CA CYS A 99 8.15 12.09 -16.77
C CYS A 99 9.03 13.31 -17.10
N GLU A 100 9.55 13.40 -18.33
CA GLU A 100 10.40 14.51 -18.80
C GLU A 100 9.59 15.81 -18.94
N GLU A 101 8.42 15.73 -19.57
CA GLU A 101 7.49 16.87 -19.71
C GLU A 101 7.02 17.39 -18.35
N ILE A 102 6.71 16.49 -17.42
CA ILE A 102 6.31 16.84 -16.04
C ILE A 102 7.49 17.43 -15.25
N ALA A 103 8.68 16.84 -15.36
CA ALA A 103 9.90 17.33 -14.72
C ALA A 103 10.23 18.77 -15.13
N GLY A 104 10.14 19.08 -16.42
CA GLY A 104 10.39 20.43 -16.96
C GLY A 104 9.40 21.49 -16.46
N LYS A 105 8.13 21.13 -16.29
CA LYS A 105 7.08 22.06 -15.81
C LYS A 105 7.22 22.38 -14.32
N PHE A 106 7.61 21.38 -13.53
CA PHE A 106 7.61 21.45 -12.07
C PHE A 106 8.99 21.68 -11.45
N GLY A 107 10.05 21.87 -12.26
CA GLY A 107 11.41 22.12 -11.78
C GLY A 107 12.01 20.98 -10.94
N VAL A 108 11.49 19.75 -11.10
CA VAL A 108 11.88 18.57 -10.31
C VAL A 108 12.59 17.54 -11.18
N THR A 109 13.46 16.73 -10.59
CA THR A 109 14.18 15.70 -11.34
C THR A 109 13.22 14.62 -11.87
N THR A 110 13.48 14.12 -13.08
CA THR A 110 12.76 12.98 -13.68
C THR A 110 12.73 11.76 -12.77
N ARG A 111 13.78 11.54 -11.96
CA ARG A 111 13.82 10.49 -10.92
C ARG A 111 12.75 10.73 -9.85
N LYS A 112 12.63 11.95 -9.31
CA LYS A 112 11.61 12.30 -8.30
C LYS A 112 10.21 12.13 -8.87
N VAL A 113 9.97 12.62 -10.09
CA VAL A 113 8.71 12.45 -10.81
C VAL A 113 8.38 10.97 -10.99
N ALA A 114 9.31 10.15 -11.49
CA ALA A 114 9.10 8.72 -11.68
C ALA A 114 8.79 7.99 -10.35
N SER A 115 9.47 8.34 -9.25
CA SER A 115 9.18 7.79 -7.92
C SER A 115 7.77 8.16 -7.43
N THR A 116 7.37 9.43 -7.55
CA THR A 116 6.03 9.88 -7.16
C THR A 116 4.96 9.22 -8.04
N LEU A 117 5.13 9.22 -9.36
CA LEU A 117 4.17 8.63 -10.30
C LEU A 117 4.07 7.10 -10.15
N ALA A 118 5.14 6.40 -9.76
CA ALA A 118 5.07 4.97 -9.44
C ALA A 118 4.14 4.70 -8.24
N VAL A 119 4.22 5.51 -7.17
CA VAL A 119 3.29 5.44 -6.03
C VAL A 119 1.86 5.77 -6.48
N VAL A 120 1.68 6.83 -7.28
CA VAL A 120 0.36 7.24 -7.77
C VAL A 120 -0.29 6.15 -8.66
N THR A 121 0.48 5.51 -9.54
CA THR A 121 0.02 4.36 -10.33
C THR A 121 -0.27 3.13 -9.46
N ALA A 122 0.53 2.86 -8.42
CA ALA A 122 0.21 1.81 -7.46
C ALA A 122 -1.08 2.08 -6.65
N THR A 123 -1.40 3.35 -6.38
CA THR A 123 -2.70 3.75 -5.80
C THR A 123 -3.87 3.73 -6.80
N GLY A 124 -3.63 3.42 -8.08
CA GLY A 124 -4.65 3.38 -9.12
C GLY A 124 -5.15 4.74 -9.61
N ARG A 125 -4.52 5.86 -9.20
CA ARG A 125 -4.93 7.23 -9.57
C ARG A 125 -4.38 7.70 -10.92
N LEU A 126 -3.40 6.98 -11.49
CA LEU A 126 -2.86 7.20 -12.83
C LEU A 126 -2.56 5.86 -13.51
N VAL A 127 -2.90 5.74 -14.80
CA VAL A 127 -2.56 4.60 -15.65
C VAL A 127 -1.34 4.95 -16.50
N ARG A 128 -0.33 4.07 -16.49
CA ARG A 128 0.83 4.13 -17.38
C ARG A 128 0.50 3.43 -18.70
N VAL A 129 0.59 4.14 -19.82
CA VAL A 129 0.34 3.64 -21.17
C VAL A 129 1.60 3.79 -22.02
N SER A 130 1.94 2.79 -22.81
CA SER A 130 2.98 2.92 -23.85
C SER A 130 2.35 3.51 -25.11
N ILE A 131 2.81 4.67 -25.56
CA ILE A 131 2.35 5.32 -26.79
C ILE A 131 3.59 5.68 -27.61
N LYS A 132 3.69 5.15 -28.84
CA LYS A 132 4.85 5.34 -29.74
C LYS A 132 6.20 5.02 -29.07
N GLY A 133 6.26 3.91 -28.32
CA GLY A 133 7.46 3.46 -27.61
C GLY A 133 7.86 4.26 -26.37
N LYS A 134 7.09 5.29 -25.98
CA LYS A 134 7.33 6.09 -24.77
C LYS A 134 6.21 5.90 -23.75
N PHE A 135 6.59 5.78 -22.48
CA PHE A 135 5.64 5.68 -21.38
C PHE A 135 5.03 7.05 -21.06
N ARG A 136 3.71 7.15 -21.16
CA ARG A 136 2.93 8.33 -20.78
C ARG A 136 1.95 7.95 -19.66
N TYR A 137 1.76 8.83 -18.71
CA TYR A 137 0.81 8.67 -17.61
C TYR A 137 -0.46 9.42 -17.97
N LYS A 138 -1.63 8.78 -17.79
CA LYS A 138 -2.96 9.38 -17.97
C LYS A 138 -3.80 9.18 -16.71
N VAL A 139 -4.72 10.10 -16.44
CA VAL A 139 -5.79 9.86 -15.46
C VAL A 139 -6.68 8.72 -15.99
N PRO A 140 -7.06 7.72 -15.17
CA PRO A 140 -8.13 6.79 -15.55
C PRO A 140 -9.43 7.58 -15.61
N ASP A 141 -10.11 7.54 -16.76
CA ASP A 141 -11.40 8.20 -16.93
C ASP A 141 -12.39 7.58 -15.95
N VAL A 142 -12.89 8.37 -14.99
CA VAL A 142 -13.77 7.87 -13.92
C VAL A 142 -15.22 7.98 -14.36
N GLU A 143 -15.54 7.33 -15.47
CA GLU A 143 -16.91 6.95 -15.78
C GLU A 143 -16.94 5.45 -16.14
N ASN A 144 -17.65 4.70 -15.28
CA ASN A 144 -17.82 3.25 -15.32
C ASN A 144 -16.56 2.43 -14.98
N GLY A 145 -16.62 1.75 -13.83
CA GLY A 145 -15.59 0.80 -13.45
C GLY A 145 -15.71 -0.47 -14.28
N ASP A 146 -14.75 -0.69 -15.19
CA ASP A 146 -14.44 -2.04 -15.63
C ASP A 146 -12.93 -2.29 -15.77
N LEU A 147 -12.59 -3.57 -15.75
CA LEU A 147 -11.23 -4.07 -15.69
C LEU A 147 -10.56 -4.00 -17.06
N SER A 148 -9.36 -3.41 -17.14
CA SER A 148 -8.37 -3.91 -18.10
C SER A 148 -6.95 -3.81 -17.55
N ALA A 149 -6.43 -4.96 -17.16
CA ALA A 149 -5.00 -5.19 -17.10
C ALA A 149 -4.58 -5.76 -18.47
N SER A 150 -3.96 -4.94 -19.30
CA SER A 150 -3.16 -5.42 -20.45
C SER A 150 -1.68 -5.29 -20.10
N SER A 151 -1.21 -6.28 -19.35
CA SER A 151 0.21 -6.64 -19.37
C SER A 151 0.47 -7.36 -20.69
N SER A 152 1.48 -6.89 -21.41
CA SER A 152 2.26 -7.53 -22.47
C SER A 152 1.84 -8.95 -22.90
N GLN A 153 1.45 -9.08 -24.17
CA GLN A 153 1.83 -10.25 -24.95
C GLN A 153 2.76 -9.76 -26.07
N ASP A 154 4.02 -10.20 -25.99
CA ASP A 154 4.99 -10.03 -27.07
C ASP A 154 4.64 -10.94 -28.26
N GLU A 155 5.27 -10.62 -29.38
CA GLU A 155 4.92 -11.04 -30.72
C GLU A 155 5.45 -12.46 -31.05
N ASN A 156 4.69 -13.24 -31.83
CA ASN A 156 5.33 -14.23 -32.71
C ASN A 156 4.52 -14.51 -33.99
N ILE A 157 4.89 -13.77 -35.04
CA ILE A 157 5.03 -14.18 -36.45
C ILE A 157 4.00 -15.19 -36.99
N THR A 158 3.12 -14.69 -37.86
CA THR A 158 2.31 -15.48 -38.80
C THR A 158 3.19 -16.03 -39.94
N HIS A 159 3.11 -17.34 -40.20
CA HIS A 159 3.45 -17.92 -41.50
C HIS A 159 2.53 -19.12 -41.80
N GLU A 160 1.57 -18.90 -42.72
CA GLU A 160 1.11 -19.78 -43.82
C GLU A 160 0.72 -21.27 -43.61
N ALA A 161 -0.06 -21.77 -44.58
CA ALA A 161 -0.37 -23.18 -44.87
C ALA A 161 -1.39 -23.92 -43.97
N GLU A 162 -2.67 -23.59 -44.20
CA GLU A 162 -3.71 -24.50 -44.73
C GLU A 162 -3.89 -25.97 -44.26
N ASN A 163 -5.17 -26.31 -44.07
CA ASN A 163 -5.82 -27.63 -44.27
C ASN A 163 -5.39 -28.84 -43.42
N SER A 164 -6.33 -29.33 -42.59
CA SER A 164 -7.16 -30.51 -42.95
C SER A 164 -8.15 -30.88 -41.84
N ALA A 165 -9.36 -31.35 -42.20
CA ALA A 165 -10.01 -32.57 -41.66
C ALA A 165 -11.51 -32.66 -42.00
N SER A 166 -11.84 -33.33 -43.12
CA SER A 166 -13.12 -33.97 -43.49
C SER A 166 -12.93 -34.56 -44.89
N GLY A 167 -13.21 -35.81 -45.24
CA GLY A 167 -13.63 -36.99 -44.46
C GLY A 167 -13.78 -38.18 -45.44
N ASP A 168 -13.88 -39.39 -44.89
CA ASP A 168 -14.29 -40.65 -45.54
C ASP A 168 -13.48 -41.35 -46.67
N GLU A 169 -13.55 -42.68 -46.57
CA GLU A 169 -13.45 -43.77 -47.55
C GLU A 169 -12.57 -43.64 -48.83
N LEU A 170 -11.62 -44.57 -49.01
CA LEU A 170 -11.84 -45.81 -49.80
C LEU A 170 -10.59 -46.72 -49.91
N ASN A 171 -10.84 -48.02 -50.04
CA ASN A 171 -9.90 -49.15 -50.17
C ASN A 171 -8.75 -49.01 -51.20
N ARG A 172 -7.51 -49.43 -50.83
CA ARG A 172 -6.68 -50.39 -51.60
C ARG A 172 -5.43 -50.95 -50.84
N PHE A 173 -5.39 -52.26 -50.59
CA PHE A 173 -4.16 -53.06 -50.32
C PHE A 173 -3.37 -53.30 -51.65
N PRO A 174 -2.05 -53.63 -51.70
CA PRO A 174 -1.29 -54.63 -50.91
C PRO A 174 0.13 -54.12 -50.45
N LEU A 175 1.12 -54.88 -49.94
CA LEU A 175 1.44 -56.32 -49.86
C LEU A 175 2.33 -56.64 -48.61
N MET A 176 2.54 -57.93 -48.31
CA MET A 176 3.35 -58.54 -47.20
C MET A 176 4.85 -58.13 -47.22
N SER A 177 5.68 -58.25 -46.16
CA SER A 177 5.93 -59.41 -45.28
C SER A 177 6.80 -59.10 -44.04
N GLU A 178 6.66 -59.94 -43.00
CA GLU A 178 7.63 -60.41 -41.97
C GLU A 178 8.70 -59.48 -41.33
N GLY A 179 8.97 -59.68 -40.03
CA GLY A 179 10.21 -59.17 -39.40
C GLY A 179 10.14 -58.84 -37.91
N THR A 180 10.23 -59.86 -37.06
CA THR A 180 10.40 -59.80 -35.60
C THR A 180 11.42 -58.76 -35.06
N ALA A 181 11.00 -57.86 -34.15
CA ALA A 181 11.83 -57.33 -33.03
C ALA A 181 11.02 -56.46 -32.05
N LYS A 182 10.20 -57.06 -31.18
CA LYS A 182 9.64 -56.36 -30.00
C LYS A 182 10.57 -56.55 -28.79
N ALA A 183 11.25 -55.49 -28.36
CA ALA A 183 11.68 -55.19 -26.98
C ALA A 183 12.84 -54.17 -26.96
N CYS A 184 12.54 -52.87 -26.76
CA CYS A 184 13.51 -51.92 -26.14
C CYS A 184 12.93 -50.53 -25.79
N THR A 185 11.79 -50.10 -26.34
CA THR A 185 11.33 -48.69 -26.23
C THR A 185 10.22 -48.45 -25.21
N ASP A 186 9.37 -49.44 -24.92
CA ASP A 186 8.26 -49.28 -23.96
C ASP A 186 8.71 -49.20 -22.50
N GLU A 187 9.92 -49.67 -22.18
CA GLU A 187 10.48 -49.61 -20.81
C GLU A 187 11.02 -48.20 -20.51
N PHE A 188 11.81 -47.63 -21.43
CA PHE A 188 12.32 -46.26 -21.32
C PHE A 188 11.21 -45.20 -21.20
N ILE A 189 10.06 -45.40 -21.87
CA ILE A 189 8.91 -44.48 -21.79
C ILE A 189 8.16 -44.61 -20.45
N ARG A 190 8.23 -45.77 -19.77
CA ARG A 190 7.64 -45.96 -18.43
C ARG A 190 8.50 -45.37 -17.31
N ASP A 191 9.81 -45.27 -17.51
CA ASP A 191 10.75 -44.70 -16.55
C ASP A 191 10.86 -43.16 -16.62
N VAL A 192 10.23 -42.51 -17.59
CA VAL A 192 10.06 -41.04 -17.56
C VAL A 192 9.08 -40.70 -16.43
N PRO A 193 9.49 -39.98 -15.37
CA PRO A 193 8.58 -39.62 -14.30
C PRO A 193 7.48 -38.73 -14.85
N SER A 194 6.22 -39.17 -14.73
CA SER A 194 5.09 -38.35 -15.10
C SER A 194 5.08 -37.09 -14.22
N PHE A 195 5.30 -35.93 -14.82
CA PHE A 195 5.43 -34.61 -14.16
C PHE A 195 4.15 -34.12 -13.45
N THR A 196 3.18 -35.02 -13.28
CA THR A 196 1.91 -34.88 -12.57
C THR A 196 1.98 -35.38 -11.11
N GLU A 197 3.15 -35.81 -10.62
CA GLU A 197 3.34 -36.05 -9.18
C GLU A 197 3.06 -34.75 -8.40
N LYS A 198 1.90 -34.73 -7.73
CA LYS A 198 1.47 -33.61 -6.91
C LYS A 198 2.35 -33.60 -5.65
N TYR A 199 3.44 -32.85 -5.69
CA TYR A 199 4.31 -32.56 -4.55
C TYR A 199 3.48 -32.34 -3.28
N ALA A 200 3.47 -33.33 -2.38
CA ALA A 200 2.63 -33.35 -1.18
C ALA A 200 3.07 -32.36 -0.08
N GLY A 201 3.98 -31.44 -0.44
CA GLY A 201 4.42 -30.30 0.38
C GLY A 201 4.54 -29.00 -0.42
N ALA A 202 4.05 -28.94 -1.66
CA ALA A 202 3.97 -27.67 -2.40
C ALA A 202 2.93 -26.77 -1.73
N VAL A 203 3.39 -25.75 -0.99
CA VAL A 203 2.57 -24.66 -0.47
C VAL A 203 1.97 -23.94 -1.68
N THR A 204 0.77 -24.38 -2.06
CA THR A 204 0.01 -23.83 -3.17
C THR A 204 -0.52 -22.47 -2.74
N LEU A 205 0.29 -21.44 -3.01
CA LEU A 205 -0.06 -20.05 -2.75
C LEU A 205 -1.44 -19.77 -3.35
N PRO A 206 -2.43 -19.34 -2.54
CA PRO A 206 -3.77 -19.08 -3.04
C PRO A 206 -3.73 -18.09 -4.20
N PRO A 207 -4.50 -18.31 -5.28
CA PRO A 207 -4.46 -17.44 -6.44
C PRO A 207 -4.82 -16.00 -6.03
N LEU A 208 -4.11 -15.01 -6.58
CA LEU A 208 -4.23 -13.60 -6.19
C LEU A 208 -5.68 -13.08 -6.16
N ARG A 209 -6.55 -13.60 -7.03
CA ARG A 209 -7.98 -13.27 -7.06
C ARG A 209 -8.75 -13.80 -5.83
N ALA A 210 -8.40 -14.97 -5.30
CA ALA A 210 -8.97 -15.50 -4.06
C ALA A 210 -8.53 -14.65 -2.86
N ALA A 211 -7.23 -14.36 -2.74
CA ALA A 211 -6.72 -13.45 -1.70
C ALA A 211 -7.39 -12.07 -1.78
N SER A 212 -7.55 -11.51 -2.98
CA SER A 212 -8.27 -10.25 -3.21
C SER A 212 -9.75 -10.30 -2.83
N ARG A 213 -10.42 -11.44 -3.02
CA ARG A 213 -11.82 -11.66 -2.62
C ARG A 213 -11.96 -11.72 -1.10
N GLU A 214 -11.05 -12.42 -0.41
CA GLU A 214 -11.03 -12.45 1.05
C GLU A 214 -10.67 -11.08 1.65
N LEU A 215 -9.74 -10.32 1.03
CA LEU A 215 -9.47 -8.94 1.44
C LEU A 215 -10.73 -8.05 1.34
N ARG A 216 -11.55 -8.19 0.28
CA ARG A 216 -12.84 -7.48 0.16
C ARG A 216 -13.84 -7.91 1.23
N ARG A 217 -13.88 -9.20 1.59
CA ARG A 217 -14.72 -9.74 2.68
C ARG A 217 -14.28 -9.20 4.05
N ALA A 218 -12.99 -9.25 4.34
CA ALA A 218 -12.41 -8.71 5.57
C ALA A 218 -12.69 -7.21 5.71
N LYS A 219 -12.48 -6.40 4.67
CA LYS A 219 -12.82 -4.97 4.66
C LYS A 219 -14.29 -4.71 4.96
N LYS A 220 -15.22 -5.50 4.41
CA LYS A 220 -16.66 -5.40 4.74
C LYS A 220 -16.96 -5.76 6.20
N GLN A 221 -16.27 -6.73 6.78
CA GLN A 221 -16.42 -7.07 8.21
C GLN A 221 -15.84 -5.98 9.12
N VAL A 222 -14.70 -5.39 8.76
CA VAL A 222 -14.12 -4.23 9.49
C VAL A 222 -15.13 -3.08 9.49
N GLN A 223 -15.70 -2.71 8.34
CA GLN A 223 -16.75 -1.69 8.27
C GLN A 223 -18.00 -2.01 9.09
N LYS A 224 -18.36 -3.29 9.24
CA LYS A 224 -19.46 -3.71 10.12
C LYS A 224 -19.08 -3.48 11.59
N TRP A 225 -17.88 -3.88 11.99
CA TRP A 225 -17.37 -3.67 13.35
C TRP A 225 -17.18 -2.18 13.69
N GLU A 226 -16.73 -1.35 12.75
CA GLU A 226 -16.65 0.11 12.93
C GLU A 226 -18.01 0.73 13.28
N ARG A 227 -19.09 0.28 12.62
CA ARG A 227 -20.47 0.71 12.95
C ARG A 227 -20.90 0.23 14.33
N VAL A 228 -20.57 -1.01 14.71
CA VAL A 228 -20.84 -1.54 16.06
C VAL A 228 -20.08 -0.73 17.11
N CYS A 229 -18.79 -0.43 16.89
CA CYS A 229 -18.00 0.41 17.77
C CYS A 229 -18.56 1.84 17.86
N ALA A 230 -19.06 2.42 16.76
CA ALA A 230 -19.72 3.73 16.78
C ALA A 230 -21.01 3.71 17.61
N ALA A 231 -21.87 2.70 17.42
CA ALA A 231 -23.09 2.52 18.21
C ALA A 231 -22.79 2.30 19.70
N LEU A 232 -21.76 1.51 20.03
CA LEU A 232 -21.32 1.28 21.41
C LEU A 232 -20.74 2.55 22.06
N ARG A 233 -20.01 3.39 21.30
CA ARG A 233 -19.54 4.69 21.81
C ARG A 233 -20.70 5.61 22.17
N GLU A 234 -21.72 5.70 21.31
CA GLU A 234 -22.89 6.53 21.58
C GLU A 234 -23.71 5.97 22.76
N LEU A 235 -23.91 4.64 22.84
CA LEU A 235 -24.57 4.02 24.00
C LEU A 235 -23.80 4.28 25.30
N ASN A 236 -22.46 4.21 25.27
CA ASN A 236 -21.62 4.49 26.43
C ASN A 236 -21.61 5.97 26.84
N LYS A 237 -21.86 6.89 25.90
CA LYS A 237 -22.05 8.33 26.18
C LYS A 237 -23.32 8.59 27.00
N HIS A 238 -24.36 7.78 26.79
CA HIS A 238 -25.62 7.83 27.53
C HIS A 238 -25.74 6.76 28.63
N ARG A 239 -24.61 6.23 29.12
CA ARG A 239 -24.55 5.09 30.05
C ARG A 239 -25.45 5.26 31.28
N GLU A 240 -25.50 6.45 31.86
CA GLU A 240 -26.32 6.73 33.04
C GLU A 240 -27.83 6.64 32.75
N LEU A 241 -28.27 7.15 31.59
CA LEU A 241 -29.67 7.04 31.14
C LEU A 241 -30.05 5.59 30.85
N VAL A 242 -29.15 4.83 30.21
CA VAL A 242 -29.33 3.39 29.96
C VAL A 242 -29.47 2.63 31.29
N MET A 243 -28.63 2.94 32.27
CA MET A 243 -28.66 2.34 33.60
C MET A 243 -29.96 2.66 34.35
N GLN A 244 -30.40 3.93 34.35
CA GLN A 244 -31.70 4.33 34.93
C GLN A 244 -32.89 3.59 34.29
N ILE A 245 -32.86 3.38 32.97
CA ILE A 245 -33.92 2.63 32.25
C ILE A 245 -33.89 1.15 32.65
N THR A 246 -32.72 0.52 32.77
CA THR A 246 -32.61 -0.88 33.21
C THR A 246 -33.02 -1.07 34.66
N ASP A 247 -32.64 -0.15 35.55
CA ASP A 247 -32.95 -0.21 36.98
C ASP A 247 -34.46 0.00 37.20
N SER A 248 -35.06 0.99 36.51
CA SER A 248 -36.52 1.21 36.54
C SER A 248 -37.28 -0.01 36.01
N SER A 249 -36.79 -0.65 34.95
CA SER A 249 -37.42 -1.84 34.35
C SER A 249 -37.32 -3.07 35.26
N SER A 250 -36.19 -3.26 35.97
CA SER A 250 -36.02 -4.38 36.90
C SER A 250 -36.91 -4.25 38.15
N SER A 251 -37.08 -3.03 38.66
CA SER A 251 -38.00 -2.73 39.76
C SER A 251 -39.46 -3.05 39.42
N ILE A 252 -39.89 -2.76 38.18
CA ILE A 252 -41.25 -3.09 37.70
C ILE A 252 -41.43 -4.61 37.53
N ALA A 253 -40.39 -5.34 37.12
CA ALA A 253 -40.44 -6.80 36.97
C ALA A 253 -40.49 -7.55 38.32
N SER A 254 -39.90 -6.98 39.38
CA SER A 254 -39.90 -7.57 40.74
C SER A 254 -41.15 -7.21 41.58
N GLY A 255 -42.08 -6.41 41.04
CA GLY A 255 -43.29 -5.93 41.73
C GLY A 255 -44.58 -6.65 41.36
N LYS A 256 -44.51 -7.90 40.89
CA LYS A 256 -45.65 -8.76 40.51
C LYS A 256 -45.59 -10.12 41.19
#